data_AF-A0A1X7SG52-F1
#
_entry.id   AF-A0A1X7SG52-F1
#
_cell.length_a   1.000
_cell.length_b   1.000
_cell.length_c   1.000
_cell.angle_alpha   90.00
_cell.angle_beta   90.00
_cell.angle_gamma   90.00
#
_symmetry.space_group_name_H-M   'P 1'
#
loop_
_entity.id
_entity.type
_entity.pdbx_description
1 polymer ?
#
loop_
_entity_poly.entity_id
_entity_poly.type
_entity_poly.pdbx_seq_one_letter_code
_entity_poly.pdbx_strand_id
1 'polypeptide(L)'
;LTSPDLNNIIVLGSFLLYACVFFYSYSATTKYLQTTFCNIRIWLFSLGYNLCFGVILSKTWRVYYIFNNPKPNKKGVKDWVLLVIILIVVAIDLAIILVGFIIPMSRLKSSEEEDTIHPQNINDEGKLQDHYILICNQSATVIWLALSFGYKGLLQVSAIFMAFHTRRVKVKILNESKEIAAIIYINSIVLVLLAASEFTLATHHNAYAALFGLGLLTEATLFLGLIFIPKMVRLYLDPEGEKIFTRSDAPVTSTLQTIASTIDKK
;
A
#
# COMPACT_ATOMS: atom_id res chain seq x y z
N LEU A 1 5.82 1.03 21.08
CA LEU A 1 5.73 2.04 19.99
C LEU A 1 4.62 1.73 18.97
N THR A 2 3.61 0.91 19.34
CA THR A 2 2.59 0.41 18.42
C THR A 2 1.20 0.67 18.99
N SER A 3 0.52 1.65 18.42
CA SER A 3 -0.89 1.90 18.70
C SER A 3 -1.74 0.73 18.19
N PRO A 4 -2.70 0.19 18.97
CA PRO A 4 -3.66 -0.81 18.52
C PRO A 4 -4.42 -0.34 17.27
N ASP A 5 -4.81 0.94 17.24
CA ASP A 5 -5.63 1.53 16.18
C ASP A 5 -4.92 1.50 14.82
N LEU A 6 -3.61 1.80 14.80
CA LEU A 6 -2.79 1.74 13.58
C LEU A 6 -2.67 0.31 13.03
N ASN A 7 -2.69 -0.70 13.90
CA ASN A 7 -2.65 -2.08 13.44
C ASN A 7 -3.98 -2.50 12.83
N ASN A 8 -5.10 -2.10 13.44
CA ASN A 8 -6.44 -2.37 12.92
C ASN A 8 -6.63 -1.75 11.53
N ILE A 9 -6.09 -0.53 11.31
CA ILE A 9 -6.14 0.14 10.00
C ILE A 9 -5.36 -0.64 8.94
N ILE A 10 -4.15 -1.14 9.22
CA ILE A 10 -3.40 -1.95 8.25
C ILE A 10 -4.11 -3.27 7.98
N VAL A 11 -4.67 -3.94 8.99
CA VAL A 11 -5.43 -5.18 8.79
C VAL A 11 -6.63 -4.93 7.88
N LEU A 12 -7.38 -3.85 8.12
CA LEU A 12 -8.49 -3.46 7.27
C LEU A 12 -8.04 -3.16 5.83
N GLY A 13 -6.98 -2.35 5.65
CA GLY A 13 -6.46 -2.03 4.33
C GLY A 13 -5.97 -3.28 3.57
N SER A 14 -5.30 -4.20 4.27
CA SER A 14 -4.81 -5.45 3.69
C SER A 14 -5.96 -6.38 3.30
N PHE A 15 -7.01 -6.45 4.12
CA PHE A 15 -8.24 -7.18 3.78
C PHE A 15 -8.88 -6.65 2.50
N LEU A 16 -8.97 -5.33 2.33
CA LEU A 16 -9.49 -4.71 1.09
C LEU A 16 -8.63 -5.06 -0.13
N LEU A 17 -7.30 -5.09 0.03
CA LEU A 17 -6.39 -5.49 -1.06
C LEU A 17 -6.58 -6.97 -1.45
N TYR A 18 -6.72 -7.88 -0.48
CA TYR A 18 -7.04 -9.28 -0.78
C TYR A 18 -8.40 -9.45 -1.45
N ALA A 19 -9.41 -8.70 -0.99
CA ALA A 19 -10.71 -8.69 -1.65
C ALA A 19 -10.59 -8.19 -3.11
N CYS A 20 -9.74 -7.18 -3.36
CA CYS A 20 -9.47 -6.69 -4.72
C CYS A 20 -8.92 -7.80 -5.64
N VAL A 21 -7.99 -8.63 -5.14
CA VAL A 21 -7.46 -9.77 -5.90
C VAL A 21 -8.57 -10.75 -6.27
N PHE A 22 -9.46 -11.08 -5.33
CA PHE A 22 -10.60 -11.96 -5.59
C PHE A 22 -11.48 -11.41 -6.72
N PHE A 23 -11.83 -10.12 -6.67
CA PHE A 23 -12.62 -9.50 -7.73
C PHE A 23 -11.90 -9.46 -9.08
N TYR A 24 -10.57 -9.46 -9.09
CA TYR A 24 -9.77 -9.50 -10.31
C TYR A 24 -9.79 -10.87 -10.99
N SER A 25 -9.71 -11.93 -10.18
CA SER A 25 -9.70 -13.32 -10.65
C SER A 25 -11.04 -13.81 -11.15
N TYR A 26 -12.15 -13.18 -10.74
CA TYR A 26 -13.48 -13.60 -11.12
C TYR A 26 -14.01 -12.80 -12.33
N SER A 27 -14.51 -13.52 -13.35
CA SER A 27 -15.22 -12.95 -14.49
C SER A 27 -16.73 -13.11 -14.31
N ALA A 28 -17.50 -12.04 -14.45
CA ALA A 28 -18.95 -12.08 -14.33
C ALA A 28 -19.62 -12.53 -15.63
N THR A 29 -20.76 -13.20 -15.50
CA THR A 29 -21.57 -13.70 -16.62
C THR A 29 -22.38 -12.62 -17.33
N THR A 30 -22.61 -11.46 -16.69
CA THR A 30 -23.41 -10.38 -17.28
C THR A 30 -22.62 -9.08 -17.37
N LYS A 31 -22.91 -8.27 -18.40
CA LYS A 31 -22.29 -6.97 -18.65
C LYS A 31 -22.43 -5.99 -17.49
N TYR A 32 -23.60 -5.97 -16.86
CA TYR A 32 -23.87 -5.13 -15.71
C TYR A 32 -23.02 -5.53 -14.49
N LEU A 33 -22.94 -6.83 -14.19
CA LEU A 33 -22.12 -7.32 -13.08
C LEU A 33 -20.64 -7.11 -13.35
N GLN A 34 -20.17 -7.34 -14.59
CA GLN A 34 -18.77 -7.11 -14.95
C GLN A 34 -18.39 -5.64 -14.80
N THR A 35 -19.22 -4.72 -15.30
CA THR A 35 -19.02 -3.28 -15.12
C THR A 35 -18.95 -2.91 -13.63
N THR A 36 -19.80 -3.52 -12.80
CA THR A 36 -19.78 -3.31 -11.35
C THR A 36 -18.47 -3.79 -10.72
N PHE A 37 -17.99 -4.99 -11.09
CA PHE A 37 -16.71 -5.52 -10.62
C PHE A 37 -15.52 -4.66 -11.06
N CYS A 38 -15.50 -4.18 -12.31
CA CYS A 38 -14.47 -3.26 -12.80
C CYS A 38 -14.34 -2.02 -11.90
N ASN A 39 -15.47 -1.44 -11.49
CA ASN A 39 -15.46 -0.26 -10.62
C ASN A 39 -15.09 -0.63 -9.18
N ILE A 40 -15.65 -1.71 -8.61
CA ILE A 40 -15.32 -2.16 -7.24
C ILE A 40 -13.81 -2.42 -7.07
N ARG A 41 -13.14 -2.98 -8.08
CA ARG A 41 -11.68 -3.20 -8.08
C ARG A 41 -10.91 -1.90 -7.80
N ILE A 42 -11.28 -0.80 -8.45
CA ILE A 42 -10.64 0.52 -8.27
C ILE A 42 -10.81 1.00 -6.83
N TRP A 43 -12.02 0.89 -6.29
CA TRP A 43 -12.33 1.33 -4.93
C TRP A 43 -11.56 0.53 -3.89
N LEU A 44 -11.57 -0.80 -4.00
CA LEU A 44 -10.87 -1.70 -3.08
C LEU A 44 -9.36 -1.49 -3.12
N PHE A 45 -8.77 -1.42 -4.33
CA PHE A 45 -7.34 -1.16 -4.48
C PHE A 45 -6.95 0.20 -3.90
N SER A 46 -7.68 1.27 -4.27
CA SER A 46 -7.32 2.62 -3.87
C SER A 46 -7.42 2.81 -2.35
N LEU A 47 -8.53 2.40 -1.74
CA LEU A 47 -8.71 2.53 -0.29
C LEU A 47 -7.78 1.60 0.48
N GLY A 48 -7.66 0.34 0.04
CA GLY A 48 -6.79 -0.64 0.69
C GLY A 48 -5.33 -0.20 0.72
N TYR A 49 -4.81 0.26 -0.43
CA TYR A 49 -3.44 0.76 -0.55
C TYR A 49 -3.21 1.98 0.33
N ASN A 50 -4.07 3.00 0.24
CA ASN A 50 -3.85 4.26 0.97
C ASN A 50 -4.04 4.13 2.49
N LEU A 51 -4.89 3.22 2.98
CA LEU A 51 -4.98 2.91 4.41
C LEU A 51 -3.65 2.31 4.91
N CYS A 52 -3.13 1.31 4.21
CA CYS A 52 -1.88 0.66 4.59
C CYS A 52 -0.68 1.61 4.48
N PHE A 53 -0.56 2.28 3.33
CA PHE A 53 0.52 3.20 3.04
C PHE A 53 0.49 4.43 3.94
N GLY A 54 -0.68 4.97 4.26
CA GLY A 54 -0.85 6.07 5.21
C GLY A 54 -0.29 5.74 6.59
N VAL A 55 -0.44 4.49 7.06
CA VAL A 55 0.15 4.05 8.34
C VAL A 55 1.68 4.01 8.25
N ILE A 56 2.25 3.52 7.13
CA ILE A 56 3.70 3.53 6.93
C ILE A 56 4.24 4.95 6.86
N LEU A 57 3.58 5.82 6.09
CA LEU A 57 3.93 7.22 5.92
C LEU A 57 3.90 7.96 7.26
N SER A 58 2.84 7.82 8.04
CA SER A 58 2.71 8.48 9.35
C SER A 58 3.75 7.98 10.37
N LYS A 59 4.06 6.67 10.38
CA LYS A 59 5.16 6.12 11.19
C LYS A 59 6.51 6.69 10.77
N THR A 60 6.77 6.76 9.47
CA THR A 60 8.04 7.27 8.93
C THR A 60 8.19 8.77 9.20
N TRP A 61 7.10 9.51 9.04
CA TRP A 61 7.03 10.93 9.36
C TRP A 61 7.31 11.19 10.85
N ARG A 62 6.74 10.39 11.76
CA ARG A 62 7.03 10.51 13.21
C ARG A 62 8.53 10.38 13.49
N VAL A 63 9.18 9.39 12.87
CA VAL A 63 10.63 9.17 13.02
C VAL A 63 11.40 10.37 12.45
N TYR A 64 11.09 10.79 11.23
CA TYR A 64 11.68 11.96 10.59
C TYR A 64 11.53 13.23 11.43
N TYR A 65 10.33 13.49 11.96
CA TYR A 65 10.02 14.66 12.78
C TYR A 65 10.86 14.72 14.06
N ILE A 66 11.05 13.57 14.73
CA ILE A 66 11.86 13.48 15.95
C ILE A 66 13.33 13.79 15.66
N PHE A 67 13.88 13.27 14.56
CA PHE A 67 15.29 13.50 14.20
C PHE A 67 15.58 14.90 13.68
N ASN A 68 14.66 15.47 12.91
CA ASN A 68 14.88 16.78 12.30
C ASN A 68 14.59 17.95 13.26
N ASN A 69 14.01 17.69 14.44
CA ASN A 69 13.69 18.73 15.44
C ASN A 69 14.09 18.30 16.87
N PRO A 70 15.40 18.15 17.16
CA PRO A 70 15.87 17.78 18.49
C PRO A 70 15.60 18.93 19.48
N LYS A 71 14.59 18.79 20.34
CA LYS A 71 14.35 19.69 21.49
C LYS A 71 14.37 18.89 22.79
N PRO A 72 15.14 19.31 23.82
CA PRO A 72 15.41 18.50 25.01
C PRO A 72 14.20 18.20 25.92
N ASN A 73 13.13 19.00 25.85
CA ASN A 73 11.96 18.88 26.75
C ASN A 73 10.63 18.55 26.01
N LYS A 74 10.69 17.92 24.84
CA LYS A 74 9.49 17.68 24.03
C LYS A 74 8.77 16.40 24.47
N LYS A 75 7.50 16.53 24.87
CA LYS A 75 6.59 15.38 25.02
C LYS A 75 6.51 14.65 23.67
N GLY A 76 6.58 13.31 23.70
CA GLY A 76 6.52 12.48 22.50
C GLY A 76 5.28 12.76 21.64
N VAL A 77 5.41 12.58 20.32
CA VAL A 77 4.29 12.73 19.37
C VAL A 77 3.16 11.77 19.76
N LYS A 78 1.95 12.31 19.95
CA LYS A 78 0.75 11.54 20.29
C LYS A 78 0.24 10.76 19.08
N ASP A 79 -0.32 9.59 19.32
CA ASP A 79 -0.85 8.71 18.26
C ASP A 79 -2.01 9.34 17.47
N TRP A 80 -2.79 10.25 18.09
CA TRP A 80 -3.81 11.04 17.39
C TRP A 80 -3.26 11.80 16.18
N VAL A 81 -2.03 12.32 16.26
CA VAL A 81 -1.41 13.06 15.13
C VAL A 81 -1.18 12.13 13.94
N LEU A 82 -0.81 10.87 14.20
CA LEU A 82 -0.61 9.88 13.14
C LEU A 82 -1.95 9.52 12.49
N LEU A 83 -3.01 9.37 13.28
CA LEU A 83 -4.36 9.13 12.76
C LEU A 83 -4.86 10.28 11.88
N VAL A 84 -4.58 11.54 12.26
CA VAL A 84 -4.92 12.71 11.43
C VAL A 84 -4.18 12.68 10.09
N ILE A 85 -2.90 12.30 10.06
CA ILE A 85 -2.15 12.17 8.80
C ILE A 85 -2.78 11.10 7.89
N ILE A 86 -3.14 9.94 8.46
CA ILE A 86 -3.80 8.87 7.71
C ILE A 86 -5.15 9.33 7.17
N LEU A 87 -5.94 10.01 8.01
CA LEU A 87 -7.24 10.54 7.61
C LEU A 87 -7.11 11.52 6.44
N ILE A 88 -6.11 12.42 6.47
CA ILE A 88 -5.87 13.36 5.36
C ILE A 88 -5.51 12.61 4.07
N VAL A 89 -4.62 11.62 4.15
CA VAL A 89 -4.24 10.80 2.99
C VAL A 89 -5.47 10.10 2.39
N VAL A 90 -6.26 9.42 3.22
CA VAL A 90 -7.46 8.70 2.77
C VAL A 90 -8.55 9.66 2.27
N ALA A 91 -8.71 10.84 2.89
CA ALA A 91 -9.70 11.82 2.46
C ALA A 91 -9.38 12.40 1.08
N ILE A 92 -8.11 12.65 0.78
CA ILE A 92 -7.68 13.08 -0.56
C ILE A 92 -7.95 11.97 -1.58
N ASP A 93 -7.61 10.72 -1.26
CA ASP A 93 -7.88 9.59 -2.14
C ASP A 93 -9.38 9.38 -2.39
N LEU A 94 -10.20 9.50 -1.34
CA LEU A 94 -11.66 9.46 -1.43
C LEU A 94 -12.19 10.56 -2.36
N ALA A 95 -11.70 11.79 -2.20
CA ALA A 95 -12.09 12.90 -3.04
C ALA A 95 -11.71 12.65 -4.51
N ILE A 96 -10.52 12.09 -4.75
CA ILE A 96 -10.11 11.63 -6.06
C ILE A 96 -11.18 10.63 -6.55
N ILE A 97 -11.28 9.42 -5.99
CA ILE A 97 -12.16 8.36 -6.53
C ILE A 97 -13.63 8.77 -6.67
N LEU A 98 -14.15 9.64 -5.79
CA LEU A 98 -15.51 10.17 -5.90
C LEU A 98 -15.69 11.06 -7.14
N VAL A 99 -14.75 11.97 -7.41
CA VAL A 99 -14.79 12.80 -8.63
C VAL A 99 -14.75 11.92 -9.88
N GLY A 100 -13.90 10.89 -9.88
CA GLY A 100 -13.84 9.90 -10.97
C GLY A 100 -15.13 9.08 -11.13
N PHE A 101 -15.85 8.81 -10.05
CA PHE A 101 -17.11 8.09 -10.12
C PHE A 101 -18.24 8.96 -10.70
N ILE A 102 -18.31 10.24 -10.33
CA ILE A 102 -19.35 11.18 -10.79
C ILE A 102 -19.24 11.39 -12.30
N ILE A 103 -18.03 11.59 -12.81
CA ILE A 103 -17.77 11.86 -14.22
C ILE A 103 -18.01 10.58 -15.06
N PRO A 104 -18.96 10.57 -16.01
CA PRO A 104 -19.32 9.36 -16.75
C PRO A 104 -18.21 8.85 -17.70
N MET A 105 -17.27 9.70 -18.10
CA MET A 105 -16.11 9.31 -18.92
C MET A 105 -15.07 8.49 -18.15
N SER A 106 -15.00 8.63 -16.83
CA SER A 106 -14.01 7.93 -15.97
C SER A 106 -14.54 6.65 -15.33
N ARG A 107 -15.75 6.20 -15.71
CA ARG A 107 -16.29 4.91 -15.26
C ARG A 107 -15.80 3.82 -16.22
N LEU A 108 -15.19 2.77 -15.65
CA LEU A 108 -14.88 1.58 -16.46
C LEU A 108 -16.20 0.95 -16.90
N LYS A 109 -16.31 0.69 -18.20
CA LYS A 109 -17.43 -0.03 -18.83
C LYS A 109 -16.93 -1.39 -19.29
N SER A 110 -17.75 -2.42 -19.19
CA SER A 110 -17.40 -3.71 -19.78
C SER A 110 -17.63 -3.70 -21.29
N SER A 111 -16.62 -4.09 -22.05
CA SER A 111 -16.71 -4.37 -23.49
C SER A 111 -16.69 -5.88 -23.72
N GLU A 112 -17.35 -6.32 -24.79
CA GLU A 112 -17.26 -7.70 -25.28
C GLU A 112 -16.08 -7.77 -26.25
N GLU A 113 -15.19 -8.73 -26.04
CA GLU A 113 -14.10 -9.06 -26.96
C GLU A 113 -14.21 -10.55 -27.33
N GLU A 114 -13.90 -10.89 -28.58
CA GLU A 114 -13.96 -12.25 -29.09
C GLU A 114 -12.85 -13.11 -28.47
N ASP A 115 -13.22 -14.25 -27.90
CA ASP A 115 -12.28 -15.17 -27.26
C ASP A 115 -11.40 -15.84 -28.32
N THR A 116 -10.16 -15.36 -28.45
CA THR A 116 -9.18 -15.88 -29.42
C THR A 116 -8.52 -17.18 -28.95
N ILE A 117 -8.76 -17.61 -27.71
CA ILE A 117 -8.14 -18.80 -27.08
C ILE A 117 -9.02 -20.03 -27.24
N HIS A 118 -10.34 -19.85 -27.21
CA HIS A 118 -11.31 -20.87 -27.58
C HIS A 118 -11.95 -20.53 -28.94
N PRO A 119 -11.29 -20.88 -30.06
CA PRO A 119 -11.87 -20.66 -31.38
C PRO A 119 -13.20 -21.40 -31.51
N GLN A 120 -14.09 -20.80 -32.30
CA GLN A 120 -15.41 -21.26 -32.69
C GLN A 120 -15.57 -22.78 -32.60
N ASN A 121 -16.34 -23.25 -31.62
CA ASN A 121 -16.76 -24.64 -31.59
C ASN A 121 -18.11 -24.76 -32.31
N ILE A 122 -18.18 -25.71 -33.23
CA ILE A 122 -19.45 -26.14 -33.82
C ILE A 122 -20.11 -27.02 -32.77
N ASN A 123 -21.20 -26.55 -32.16
CA ASN A 123 -21.98 -27.41 -31.25
C ASN A 123 -22.58 -28.59 -32.03
N ASP A 124 -23.05 -29.62 -31.33
CA ASP A 124 -23.67 -30.83 -31.93
C ASP A 124 -24.83 -30.52 -32.91
N GLU A 125 -25.38 -29.30 -32.89
CA GLU A 125 -26.41 -28.79 -33.82
C GLU A 125 -25.86 -28.11 -35.10
N GLY A 126 -24.54 -28.07 -35.33
CA GLY A 126 -23.97 -27.43 -36.51
C GLY A 126 -23.94 -25.89 -36.46
N LYS A 127 -24.22 -25.27 -35.31
CA LYS A 127 -24.17 -23.81 -35.11
C LYS A 127 -22.79 -23.38 -34.60
N LEU A 128 -22.25 -22.30 -35.18
CA LEU A 128 -21.07 -21.62 -34.66
C LEU A 128 -21.40 -20.96 -33.32
N GLN A 129 -20.70 -21.37 -32.26
CA GLN A 129 -20.77 -20.73 -30.95
C GLN A 129 -19.56 -19.82 -30.75
N ASP A 130 -19.73 -18.53 -31.01
CA ASP A 130 -18.72 -17.52 -30.67
C ASP A 130 -18.66 -17.36 -29.14
N HIS A 131 -17.48 -17.54 -28.57
CA HIS A 131 -17.24 -17.27 -27.15
C HIS A 131 -16.79 -15.82 -27.02
N TYR A 132 -17.50 -15.03 -26.21
CA TYR A 132 -17.15 -13.65 -25.91
C TYR A 132 -16.71 -13.54 -24.45
N ILE A 133 -15.60 -12.84 -24.21
CA ILE A 133 -15.17 -12.47 -22.87
C ILE A 133 -15.57 -11.03 -22.57
N LEU A 134 -15.98 -10.75 -21.34
CA LEU A 134 -16.28 -9.40 -20.90
C LEU A 134 -15.06 -8.78 -20.22
N ILE A 135 -14.50 -7.74 -20.83
CA ILE A 135 -13.29 -7.06 -20.38
C ILE A 135 -13.60 -5.65 -19.87
N CYS A 136 -12.81 -5.13 -18.94
CA CYS A 136 -12.98 -3.77 -18.44
C CYS A 136 -12.27 -2.79 -19.40
N ASN A 137 -13.02 -1.99 -20.16
CA ASN A 137 -12.43 -1.03 -21.09
C ASN A 137 -11.87 0.19 -20.35
N GLN A 138 -10.56 0.38 -20.47
CA GLN A 138 -9.79 1.42 -19.77
C GLN A 138 -9.55 2.68 -20.61
N SER A 139 -9.78 2.66 -21.92
CA SER A 139 -9.42 3.75 -22.85
C SER A 139 -9.97 5.13 -22.45
N ALA A 140 -11.22 5.21 -22.02
CA ALA A 140 -11.84 6.45 -21.56
C ALA A 140 -11.37 6.91 -20.16
N THR A 141 -10.71 6.02 -19.41
CA THR A 141 -10.38 6.20 -17.99
C THR A 141 -8.88 6.35 -17.72
N VAL A 142 -8.02 6.32 -18.76
CA VAL A 142 -6.55 6.38 -18.61
C VAL A 142 -6.09 7.62 -17.85
N ILE A 143 -6.65 8.79 -18.14
CA ILE A 143 -6.30 10.05 -17.44
C ILE A 143 -6.59 9.94 -15.94
N TRP A 144 -7.71 9.30 -15.60
CA TRP A 144 -8.15 9.13 -14.23
C TRP A 144 -7.27 8.12 -13.46
N LEU A 145 -6.95 7.00 -14.11
CA LEU A 145 -6.01 6.01 -13.60
C LEU A 145 -4.63 6.64 -13.38
N ALA A 146 -4.13 7.43 -14.34
CA ALA A 146 -2.87 8.14 -14.23
C ALA A 146 -2.85 9.14 -13.07
N LEU A 147 -3.95 9.87 -12.83
CA LEU A 147 -4.07 10.77 -11.69
C LEU A 147 -4.01 10.01 -10.35
N SER A 148 -4.73 8.89 -10.23
CA SER A 148 -4.76 8.05 -9.02
C SER A 148 -3.40 7.41 -8.73
N PHE A 149 -2.73 6.86 -9.74
CA PHE A 149 -1.37 6.31 -9.60
C PHE A 149 -0.33 7.41 -9.35
N GLY A 150 -0.49 8.59 -9.97
CA GLY A 150 0.37 9.75 -9.72
C GLY A 150 0.31 10.23 -8.28
N TYR A 151 -0.89 10.27 -7.68
CA TYR A 151 -1.06 10.56 -6.25
C TYR A 151 -0.30 9.57 -5.36
N LYS A 152 -0.45 8.26 -5.63
CA LYS A 152 0.26 7.19 -4.89
C LYS A 152 1.78 7.33 -5.07
N GLY A 153 2.25 7.63 -6.29
CA GLY A 153 3.65 7.92 -6.57
C GLY A 153 4.20 9.11 -5.78
N LEU A 154 3.44 10.20 -5.65
CA LEU A 154 3.83 11.37 -4.86
C LEU A 154 3.98 11.04 -3.37
N LEU A 155 3.02 10.28 -2.81
CA LEU A 155 3.11 9.79 -1.44
C LEU A 155 4.34 8.87 -1.25
N GLN A 156 4.59 8.00 -2.22
CA GLN A 156 5.73 7.09 -2.22
C GLN A 156 7.07 7.84 -2.21
N VAL A 157 7.23 8.84 -3.07
CA VAL A 157 8.44 9.69 -3.11
C VAL A 157 8.64 10.42 -1.78
N SER A 158 7.54 10.92 -1.19
CA SER A 158 7.58 11.58 0.12
C SER A 158 8.07 10.64 1.23
N ALA A 159 7.59 9.39 1.24
CA ALA A 159 8.04 8.37 2.20
C ALA A 159 9.53 8.01 2.00
N ILE A 160 9.97 7.83 0.75
CA ILE A 160 11.36 7.56 0.40
C ILE A 160 12.27 8.69 0.88
N PHE A 161 11.88 9.94 0.65
CA PHE A 161 12.63 11.10 1.11
C PHE A 161 12.83 11.09 2.63
N MET A 162 11.75 10.86 3.39
CA MET A 162 11.82 10.78 4.86
C MET A 162 12.63 9.57 5.34
N ALA A 163 12.49 8.41 4.70
CA ALA A 163 13.25 7.21 5.00
C ALA A 163 14.76 7.41 4.73
N PHE A 164 15.10 8.10 3.65
CA PHE A 164 16.49 8.40 3.30
C PHE A 164 17.15 9.33 4.32
N HIS A 165 16.44 10.36 4.77
CA HIS A 165 16.97 11.28 5.78
C HIS A 165 17.13 10.65 7.16
N THR A 166 16.38 9.59 7.46
CA THR A 166 16.46 8.87 8.75
C THR A 166 17.47 7.71 8.75
N ARG A 167 18.05 7.35 7.60
CA ARG A 167 18.93 6.16 7.47
C ARG A 167 20.26 6.22 8.23
N ARG A 168 20.79 7.42 8.49
CA ARG A 168 22.13 7.59 9.09
C ARG A 168 22.13 7.52 10.61
N VAL A 169 20.97 7.42 11.24
CA VAL A 169 20.87 7.46 12.71
C VAL A 169 21.00 6.05 13.28
N LYS A 170 22.17 5.74 13.86
CA LYS A 170 22.48 4.43 14.44
C LYS A 170 22.15 4.42 15.94
N VAL A 171 20.87 4.32 16.29
CA VAL A 171 20.45 4.07 17.69
C VAL A 171 19.80 2.68 17.76
N LYS A 172 20.17 1.84 18.73
CA LYS A 172 19.62 0.47 18.89
C LYS A 172 18.09 0.44 19.02
N ILE A 173 17.48 1.51 19.52
CA ILE A 173 16.01 1.69 19.62
C ILE A 173 15.35 1.85 18.22
N LEU A 174 16.11 2.18 17.19
CA LEU A 174 15.64 2.49 15.83
C LEU A 174 15.85 1.34 14.83
N ASN A 175 16.16 0.12 15.28
CA ASN A 175 16.25 -0.99 14.33
C ASN A 175 14.91 -1.20 13.60
N GLU A 176 13.80 -0.90 14.28
CA GLU A 176 12.45 -0.85 13.69
C GLU A 176 12.34 0.11 12.51
N SER A 177 13.03 1.26 12.52
CA SER A 177 12.93 2.23 11.43
C SER A 177 13.68 1.78 10.17
N LYS A 178 14.71 0.92 10.32
CA LYS A 178 15.40 0.32 9.16
C LYS A 178 14.54 -0.72 8.46
N GLU A 179 13.81 -1.53 9.22
CA GLU A 179 12.85 -2.49 8.68
C GLU A 179 11.73 -1.76 7.92
N ILE A 180 11.17 -0.70 8.51
CA ILE A 180 10.16 0.14 7.83
C ILE A 180 10.72 0.76 6.54
N ALA A 181 11.96 1.26 6.55
CA ALA A 181 12.59 1.82 5.36
C ALA A 181 12.80 0.76 4.24
N ALA A 182 13.23 -0.45 4.60
CA ALA A 182 13.35 -1.55 3.64
C ALA A 182 12.01 -1.88 2.97
N ILE A 183 10.93 -1.89 3.75
CA ILE A 183 9.59 -2.15 3.23
C ILE A 183 9.13 -1.03 2.31
N ILE A 184 9.40 0.24 2.63
CA ILE A 184 9.12 1.36 1.72
C ILE A 184 9.81 1.18 0.37
N TYR A 185 11.07 0.73 0.34
CA TYR A 185 11.79 0.51 -0.92
C TYR A 185 11.21 -0.66 -1.73
N ILE A 186 10.92 -1.78 -1.08
CA ILE A 186 10.31 -2.94 -1.75
C ILE A 186 8.93 -2.56 -2.30
N ASN A 187 8.10 -1.90 -1.48
CA ASN A 187 6.80 -1.37 -1.86
C ASN A 187 6.88 -0.44 -3.08
N SER A 188 7.90 0.42 -3.13
CA SER A 188 8.14 1.30 -4.28
C SER A 188 8.35 0.52 -5.58
N ILE A 189 9.09 -0.59 -5.52
CA ILE A 189 9.34 -1.43 -6.69
C ILE A 189 8.04 -2.09 -7.13
N VAL A 190 7.27 -2.66 -6.18
CA VAL A 190 5.98 -3.30 -6.48
C VAL A 190 4.99 -2.29 -7.07
N LEU A 191 4.89 -1.07 -6.53
CA LEU A 191 4.02 -0.01 -7.05
C LEU A 191 4.37 0.35 -8.51
N VAL A 192 5.66 0.45 -8.84
CA VAL A 192 6.10 0.72 -10.22
C VAL A 192 5.74 -0.44 -11.15
N LEU A 193 5.90 -1.68 -10.70
CA LEU A 193 5.50 -2.87 -11.48
C LEU A 193 3.98 -2.93 -11.70
N LEU A 194 3.19 -2.59 -10.68
CA LEU A 194 1.73 -2.50 -10.79
C LEU A 194 1.31 -1.43 -11.79
N ALA A 195 1.89 -0.22 -11.70
CA ALA A 195 1.64 0.85 -12.65
C ALA A 195 2.05 0.45 -14.08
N ALA A 196 3.22 -0.15 -14.25
CA ALA A 196 3.67 -0.62 -15.57
C ALA A 196 2.72 -1.69 -16.14
N SER A 197 2.25 -2.62 -15.31
CA SER A 197 1.26 -3.63 -15.70
C SER A 197 -0.06 -2.99 -16.13
N GLU A 198 -0.55 -1.99 -15.39
CA GLU A 198 -1.76 -1.24 -15.71
C GLU A 198 -1.68 -0.54 -17.07
N PHE A 199 -0.61 0.22 -17.33
CA PHE A 199 -0.53 1.05 -18.53
C PHE A 199 -0.01 0.30 -19.77
N THR A 200 0.69 -0.83 -19.60
CA THR A 200 1.34 -1.54 -20.72
C THR A 200 0.62 -2.82 -21.10
N LEU A 201 0.05 -3.55 -20.13
CA LEU A 201 -0.53 -4.88 -20.35
C LEU A 201 -2.06 -4.85 -20.45
N ALA A 202 -2.69 -3.67 -20.46
CA ALA A 202 -4.15 -3.54 -20.60
C ALA A 202 -4.74 -4.30 -21.80
N THR A 203 -3.95 -4.54 -22.85
CA THR A 203 -4.34 -5.30 -24.05
C THR A 203 -4.13 -6.81 -23.94
N HIS A 204 -3.33 -7.27 -22.96
CA HIS A 204 -2.99 -8.67 -22.75
C HIS A 204 -3.65 -9.20 -21.48
N HIS A 205 -4.95 -9.49 -21.54
CA HIS A 205 -5.81 -9.82 -20.40
C HIS A 205 -5.25 -10.88 -19.44
N ASN A 206 -4.72 -11.99 -19.96
CA ASN A 206 -4.16 -13.07 -19.12
C ASN A 206 -2.89 -12.64 -18.39
N ALA A 207 -1.97 -11.98 -19.10
CA ALA A 207 -0.72 -11.50 -18.53
C ALA A 207 -0.97 -10.38 -17.51
N TYR A 208 -1.90 -9.48 -17.82
CA TYR A 208 -2.35 -8.42 -16.91
C TYR A 208 -2.98 -8.98 -15.64
N ALA A 209 -3.94 -9.91 -15.75
CA ALA A 209 -4.58 -10.53 -14.60
C ALA A 209 -3.58 -11.24 -13.69
N ALA A 210 -2.64 -12.00 -14.27
CA ALA A 210 -1.61 -12.69 -13.51
C ALA A 210 -0.64 -11.71 -12.83
N LEU A 211 -0.04 -10.78 -13.58
CA LEU A 211 1.01 -9.90 -13.05
C LEU A 211 0.45 -8.86 -12.07
N PHE A 212 -0.68 -8.25 -12.40
CA PHE A 212 -1.33 -7.29 -11.52
C PHE A 212 -1.88 -7.98 -10.27
N GLY A 213 -2.53 -9.14 -10.41
CA GLY A 213 -3.04 -9.92 -9.28
C GLY A 213 -1.92 -10.39 -8.33
N LEU A 214 -0.82 -10.93 -8.87
CA LEU A 214 0.34 -11.33 -8.08
C LEU A 214 1.01 -10.13 -7.40
N GLY A 215 1.10 -8.99 -8.10
CA GLY A 215 1.59 -7.74 -7.54
C GLY A 215 0.76 -7.30 -6.34
N LEU A 216 -0.57 -7.32 -6.45
CA LEU A 216 -1.48 -6.98 -5.36
C LEU A 216 -1.40 -7.95 -4.17
N LEU A 217 -1.24 -9.25 -4.42
CA LEU A 217 -1.01 -10.23 -3.36
C LEU A 217 0.30 -9.97 -2.63
N THR A 218 1.36 -9.69 -3.38
CA THR A 218 2.67 -9.33 -2.82
C THR A 218 2.57 -8.06 -1.98
N GLU A 219 1.84 -7.07 -2.48
CA GLU A 219 1.59 -5.80 -1.79
C GLU A 219 0.85 -6.00 -0.45
N ALA A 220 -0.26 -6.74 -0.46
CA ALA A 220 -1.05 -7.02 0.74
C ALA A 220 -0.23 -7.81 1.78
N THR A 221 0.54 -8.80 1.34
CA THR A 221 1.41 -9.59 2.22
C THR A 221 2.55 -8.76 2.80
N LEU A 222 3.15 -7.83 2.04
CA LEU A 222 4.18 -6.91 2.54
C LEU A 222 3.64 -6.00 3.66
N PHE A 223 2.43 -5.45 3.49
CA PHE A 223 1.80 -4.59 4.50
C PHE A 223 1.49 -5.34 5.81
N LEU A 224 0.97 -6.57 5.72
CA LEU A 224 0.78 -7.41 6.92
C LEU A 224 2.10 -7.84 7.54
N GLY A 225 3.05 -8.28 6.71
CA GLY A 225 4.37 -8.71 7.12
C GLY A 225 5.09 -7.64 7.95
N LEU A 226 4.97 -6.36 7.56
CA LEU A 226 5.54 -5.22 8.27
C LEU A 226 5.13 -5.17 9.75
N ILE A 227 3.88 -5.45 10.07
CA ILE A 227 3.38 -5.35 11.45
C ILE A 227 3.63 -6.62 12.23
N PHE A 228 3.32 -7.77 11.62
CA PHE A 228 3.23 -9.00 12.37
C PHE A 228 4.59 -9.68 12.51
N ILE A 229 5.45 -9.66 11.50
CA ILE A 229 6.74 -10.37 11.56
C ILE A 229 7.63 -9.83 12.69
N PRO A 230 7.90 -8.51 12.80
CA PRO A 230 8.80 -8.00 13.85
C PRO A 230 8.24 -8.16 15.27
N LYS A 231 6.91 -8.21 15.41
CA LYS A 231 6.23 -8.43 16.70
C LYS A 231 6.25 -9.90 17.10
N MET A 232 5.93 -10.79 16.17
CA MET A 232 5.91 -12.25 16.39
C MET A 232 7.31 -12.76 16.67
N VAL A 233 8.34 -12.29 15.94
CA VAL A 233 9.74 -12.64 16.21
C VAL A 233 10.16 -12.19 17.61
N ARG A 234 9.76 -10.99 18.05
CA ARG A 234 10.08 -10.52 19.40
C ARG A 234 9.36 -11.28 20.50
N LEU A 235 8.08 -11.59 20.31
CA LEU A 235 7.31 -12.41 21.24
C LEU A 235 7.89 -13.84 21.33
N TYR A 236 8.35 -14.40 20.20
CA TYR A 236 8.97 -15.71 20.17
C TYR A 236 10.34 -15.74 20.86
N LEU A 237 11.15 -14.69 20.69
CA LEU A 237 12.49 -14.58 21.28
C LEU A 237 12.48 -14.18 22.77
N ASP A 238 11.41 -13.57 23.25
CA ASP A 238 11.23 -13.16 24.65
C ASP A 238 9.76 -13.30 25.08
N PRO A 239 9.29 -14.54 25.32
CA PRO A 239 7.89 -14.81 25.66
C PRO A 239 7.47 -14.27 27.03
N GLU A 240 8.42 -14.06 27.97
CA GLU A 240 8.14 -13.50 29.30
C GLU A 240 8.40 -11.98 29.40
N GLY A 241 9.03 -11.37 28.39
CA GLY A 241 9.22 -9.92 28.31
C GLY A 241 10.27 -9.34 29.28
N GLU A 242 11.13 -10.17 29.87
CA GLU A 242 12.15 -9.74 30.85
C GLU A 242 13.15 -8.72 30.28
N LYS A 243 13.38 -8.72 28.96
CA LYS A 243 14.35 -7.80 28.32
C LYS A 243 13.75 -6.43 28.01
N ILE A 244 12.46 -6.21 28.27
CA ILE A 244 11.75 -4.94 28.02
C ILE A 244 11.88 -3.99 29.22
N PHE A 245 11.93 -4.50 30.45
CA PHE A 245 11.94 -3.68 31.68
C PHE A 245 13.32 -3.49 32.33
N THR A 246 14.36 -4.20 31.88
CA THR A 246 15.73 -4.17 32.47
C THR A 246 16.59 -2.97 32.04
N ARG A 247 16.01 -1.81 31.71
CA ARG A 247 16.78 -0.61 31.35
C ARG A 247 16.32 0.69 32.02
N SER A 248 15.78 0.61 33.24
CA SER A 248 15.52 1.81 34.05
C SER A 248 16.65 2.16 35.04
N ASP A 249 17.63 1.29 35.26
CA ASP A 249 18.71 1.52 36.24
C ASP A 249 20.10 1.63 35.61
N ALA A 250 20.25 2.52 34.62
CA ALA A 250 21.56 3.01 34.21
C ALA A 250 21.59 4.53 34.43
N PRO A 251 22.59 5.07 35.16
CA PRO A 251 22.62 6.49 35.50
C PRO A 251 22.71 7.34 34.23
N VAL A 252 21.82 8.32 34.13
CA VAL A 252 21.51 9.20 32.98
C VAL A 252 22.66 10.13 32.56
N THR A 253 23.85 10.01 33.14
CA THR A 253 24.86 11.08 33.08
C THR A 253 25.90 10.96 31.96
N SER A 254 26.00 9.84 31.23
CA SER A 254 27.10 9.65 30.25
C SER A 254 26.71 9.66 28.77
N THR A 255 25.43 9.48 28.42
CA THR A 255 25.02 9.32 27.01
C THR A 255 24.75 10.65 26.28
N LEU A 256 24.53 11.76 27.00
CA LEU A 256 24.34 13.08 26.41
C LEU A 256 25.67 13.72 25.93
N GLN A 257 26.81 13.35 26.50
CA GLN A 257 28.12 13.87 26.07
C GLN A 257 28.60 13.26 24.74
N THR A 258 28.22 12.02 24.42
CA THR A 258 28.58 11.38 23.14
C THR A 258 27.75 11.92 21.96
N ILE A 259 26.54 12.42 22.23
CA ILE A 259 25.69 13.01 21.18
C ILE A 259 26.17 14.43 20.83
N ALA A 260 26.68 15.20 21.80
CA ALA A 260 27.25 16.52 21.55
C ALA A 260 28.55 16.47 20.73
N SER A 261 29.44 15.51 20.97
CA SER A 261 30.73 15.42 20.27
C SER A 261 30.65 14.93 18.82
N THR A 262 29.51 14.35 18.42
CA THR A 262 29.30 13.89 17.03
C THR A 262 28.65 14.96 16.15
N ILE A 263 28.06 16.01 16.75
CA ILE A 263 27.44 17.14 16.04
C ILE A 263 28.47 18.23 15.75
N ASP A 264 29.53 18.38 16.55
CA ASP A 264 30.58 19.39 16.36
C ASP A 264 31.61 19.07 15.26
N LYS A 265 31.43 17.98 14.50
CA LYS A 265 32.32 17.58 13.40
C LYS A 265 31.64 17.47 12.04
N LYS A 266 30.50 18.14 11.82
CA LYS A 266 29.94 18.22 10.48
C LYS A 266 29.18 19.50 10.17
#